data_AF-A0A7G1IWV9-F1
#
_entry.id   AF-A0A7G1IWV9-F1
#
_cell.length_a   1.000
_cell.length_b   1.000
_cell.length_c   1.000
_cell.angle_alpha   90.00
_cell.angle_beta   90.00
_cell.angle_gamma   90.00
#
_symmetry.space_group_name_H-M   'P 1'
#
loop_
_entity.id
_entity.type
_entity.pdbx_description
1 polymer ?
#
loop_
_entity_poly.entity_id
_entity_poly.type
_entity_poly.pdbx_seq_one_letter_code
_entity_poly.pdbx_strand_id
1 'polypeptide(L)'
;MAKLIPGKVRIEGVALYETGKVDIIKEKNNRLYARVAEEELRYSLEDDLVFCACDFFQKRGYCVHLAALEHFLKNDERGQEILQSLEEGHEEKEAVETKVTLGGKFLDRILSPKSERAYELSAVGQVEAGTNHILWTLRIGQINSQKYYVIRDILLFLRIVEQRKSYMIGKIYEESLSWEAFDEASQELLTFLRGLTEEGLAPDLFFQNQGRHLFFPLTFFEQGVNLLMTLPHFQFDHQVDSYQTLLFQDMHADANLFAFTVTEYSDYFEMEIRESPRVNAFYQGAILFHKGQVYFQTDQQMRLLKEIKTLPLDQHGKKYLQFDSSDRDKLASCLALFSQMGTVSAPERLQIKIFEPSFYLIGKRIIGFV
;
A
#
# COMPACT_ATOMS: atom_id res chain seq x y z
N MET A 1 28.65 -24.92 33.91
CA MET A 1 30.05 -25.37 34.00
C MET A 1 30.58 -24.89 35.34
N ALA A 2 30.73 -25.78 36.33
CA ALA A 2 31.06 -25.39 37.69
C ALA A 2 32.43 -24.70 37.81
N LYS A 3 32.56 -23.73 38.73
CA LYS A 3 33.81 -23.03 39.09
C LYS A 3 35.02 -23.98 39.13
N LEU A 4 36.12 -23.54 38.53
CA LEU A 4 37.32 -24.35 38.32
C LEU A 4 38.07 -24.59 39.64
N ILE A 5 37.70 -25.64 40.39
CA ILE A 5 38.36 -26.01 41.66
C ILE A 5 39.78 -26.55 41.37
N PRO A 6 40.84 -26.02 42.00
CA PRO A 6 42.21 -26.52 41.83
C PRO A 6 42.36 -28.00 42.24
N GLY A 7 43.18 -28.75 41.50
CA GLY A 7 43.33 -30.20 41.68
C GLY A 7 43.73 -30.63 43.10
N LYS A 8 44.57 -29.84 43.78
CA LYS A 8 44.96 -30.10 45.19
C LYS A 8 43.76 -30.06 46.14
N VAL A 9 42.87 -29.08 45.96
CA VAL A 9 41.65 -28.91 46.78
C VAL A 9 40.63 -30.00 46.49
N ARG A 10 40.58 -30.52 45.24
CA ARG A 10 39.76 -31.68 44.91
C ARG A 10 40.20 -32.92 45.67
N ILE A 11 41.50 -33.24 45.68
CA ILE A 11 42.04 -34.42 46.37
C ILE A 11 41.74 -34.34 47.87
N GLU A 12 41.92 -33.16 48.48
CA GLU A 12 41.55 -32.92 49.88
C GLU A 12 40.04 -33.07 50.12
N GLY A 13 39.20 -32.68 49.16
CA GLY A 13 37.74 -32.85 49.21
C GLY A 13 37.29 -34.30 49.11
N VAL A 14 37.96 -35.11 48.28
CA VAL A 14 37.72 -36.57 48.20
C VAL A 14 38.04 -37.24 49.53
N ALA A 15 39.20 -36.92 50.11
CA ALA A 15 39.58 -37.44 51.42
C ALA A 15 38.56 -37.04 52.50
N LEU A 16 38.02 -35.81 52.44
CA LEU A 16 37.00 -35.33 53.36
C LEU A 16 35.67 -36.08 53.19
N TYR A 17 35.27 -36.39 51.95
CA TYR A 17 34.10 -37.21 51.66
C TYR A 17 34.25 -38.63 52.22
N GLU A 18 35.42 -39.26 52.06
CA GLU A 18 35.71 -40.61 52.57
C GLU A 18 35.61 -40.72 54.11
N THR A 19 35.70 -39.59 54.83
CA THR A 19 35.44 -39.57 56.28
C THR A 19 33.96 -39.67 56.67
N GLY A 20 33.03 -39.68 55.69
CA GLY A 20 31.60 -39.87 55.90
C GLY A 20 30.87 -38.67 56.49
N LYS A 21 31.44 -37.46 56.40
CA LYS A 21 30.92 -36.24 57.04
C LYS A 21 30.14 -35.31 56.10
N VAL A 22 29.37 -35.88 55.15
CA VAL A 22 28.52 -35.12 54.22
C VAL A 22 27.05 -35.43 54.52
N ASP A 23 26.34 -34.46 55.10
CA ASP A 23 24.93 -34.59 55.46
C ASP A 23 24.07 -33.67 54.60
N ILE A 24 23.08 -34.23 53.90
CA ILE A 24 22.10 -33.43 53.14
C ILE A 24 20.99 -32.98 54.09
N ILE A 25 20.84 -31.67 54.28
CA ILE A 25 19.88 -31.09 55.22
C ILE A 25 18.50 -30.96 54.57
N LYS A 26 18.46 -30.37 53.36
CA LYS A 26 17.22 -30.11 52.62
C LYS A 26 17.47 -29.72 51.17
N GLU A 27 16.50 -30.02 50.32
CA GLU A 27 16.39 -29.52 48.95
C GLU A 27 15.20 -28.56 48.86
N LYS A 28 15.41 -27.35 48.33
CA LYS A 28 14.33 -26.37 48.15
C LYS A 28 14.65 -25.38 47.04
N ASN A 29 13.70 -25.16 46.12
CA ASN A 29 13.77 -24.18 45.04
C ASN A 29 15.00 -24.33 44.10
N ASN A 30 15.32 -25.55 43.65
CA ASN A 30 16.50 -25.86 42.84
C ASN A 30 17.85 -25.52 43.53
N ARG A 31 17.87 -25.64 44.86
CA ARG A 31 19.05 -25.44 45.70
C ARG A 31 19.16 -26.55 46.73
N LEU A 32 20.37 -27.06 46.88
CA LEU A 32 20.72 -28.08 47.84
C LEU A 32 21.40 -27.44 49.04
N TYR A 33 20.93 -27.76 50.25
CA TYR A 33 21.55 -27.35 51.50
C TYR A 33 22.17 -28.58 52.15
N ALA A 34 23.49 -28.54 52.32
CA ALA A 34 24.28 -29.62 52.87
C ALA A 34 25.15 -29.11 54.02
N ARG A 35 25.51 -30.00 54.94
CA ARG A 35 26.53 -29.79 55.94
C ARG A 35 27.71 -30.68 55.62
N VAL A 36 28.90 -30.12 55.55
CA VAL A 36 30.13 -30.88 55.37
C VAL A 36 31.04 -30.60 56.56
N ALA A 37 31.28 -31.61 57.38
CA ALA A 37 31.88 -31.46 58.71
C ALA A 37 31.08 -30.48 59.60
N GLU A 38 31.66 -29.32 59.97
CA GLU A 38 31.01 -28.30 60.81
C GLU A 38 30.46 -27.11 60.01
N GLU A 39 30.65 -27.11 58.69
CA GLU A 39 30.33 -25.97 57.83
C GLU A 39 29.06 -26.21 57.01
N GLU A 40 28.20 -25.19 56.94
CA GLU A 40 26.99 -25.23 56.11
C GLU A 40 27.29 -24.72 54.69
N LEU A 41 26.73 -25.43 53.71
CA LEU A 41 26.94 -25.21 52.30
C LEU A 41 25.61 -25.20 51.54
N ARG A 42 25.48 -24.25 50.63
CA ARG A 42 24.38 -24.15 49.67
C ARG A 42 24.94 -24.37 48.26
N TYR A 43 24.39 -25.36 47.57
CA TYR A 43 24.78 -25.71 46.21
C TYR A 43 23.63 -25.47 45.23
N SER A 44 23.97 -25.07 44.00
CA SER A 44 23.07 -24.85 42.87
C SER A 44 23.87 -25.05 41.59
N LEU A 45 23.20 -25.34 40.47
CA LEU A 45 23.84 -25.46 39.16
C LEU A 45 24.31 -24.10 38.61
N GLU A 46 23.75 -23.00 39.12
CA GLU A 46 24.20 -21.64 38.87
C GLU A 46 25.36 -21.27 39.81
N ASP A 47 26.55 -21.06 39.25
CA ASP A 47 27.81 -20.80 39.99
C ASP A 47 27.74 -19.60 40.96
N ASP A 48 26.91 -18.60 40.66
CA ASP A 48 26.74 -17.40 41.47
C ASP A 48 25.89 -17.63 42.71
N LEU A 49 25.16 -18.74 42.76
CA LEU A 49 24.29 -19.12 43.87
C LEU A 49 24.92 -20.15 44.81
N VAL A 50 26.11 -20.66 44.49
CA VAL A 50 26.88 -21.56 45.36
C VAL A 50 27.53 -20.76 46.50
N PHE A 51 27.33 -21.19 47.74
CA PHE A 51 27.87 -20.53 48.93
C PHE A 51 28.31 -21.53 50.00
N CYS A 52 29.44 -21.29 50.66
CA CYS A 52 29.88 -22.03 51.83
C CYS A 52 30.26 -21.05 52.95
N ALA A 53 29.91 -21.38 54.20
CA ALA A 53 30.18 -20.54 55.36
C ALA A 53 31.69 -20.40 55.69
N CYS A 54 32.55 -21.31 55.23
CA CYS A 54 33.97 -21.28 55.55
C CYS A 54 34.71 -20.03 54.99
N ASP A 55 35.67 -19.53 55.76
CA ASP A 55 36.50 -18.35 55.40
C ASP A 55 37.22 -18.48 54.05
N PHE A 56 37.58 -19.71 53.69
CA PHE A 56 38.31 -19.99 52.46
C PHE A 56 37.45 -19.76 51.21
N PHE A 57 36.18 -20.16 51.26
CA PHE A 57 35.23 -19.94 50.17
C PHE A 57 34.93 -18.45 49.98
N GLN A 58 34.75 -17.69 51.08
CA GLN A 58 34.47 -16.26 51.01
C GLN A 58 35.61 -15.46 50.34
N LYS A 59 36.86 -15.90 50.51
CA LYS A 59 38.04 -15.24 49.93
C LYS A 59 38.36 -15.68 48.49
N ARG A 60 38.05 -16.93 48.12
CA ARG A 60 38.54 -17.55 46.88
C ARG A 60 37.45 -18.08 45.95
N GLY A 61 36.20 -18.20 46.42
CA GLY A 61 35.06 -18.68 45.65
C GLY A 61 34.99 -20.19 45.46
N TYR A 62 35.86 -20.97 46.11
CA TYR A 62 35.87 -22.44 46.12
C TYR A 62 36.45 -22.93 47.46
N CYS A 63 36.14 -24.17 47.87
CA CYS A 63 36.67 -24.75 49.11
C CYS A 63 36.67 -26.29 49.08
N VAL A 64 37.32 -26.90 50.08
CA VAL A 64 37.37 -28.35 50.27
C VAL A 64 35.98 -28.94 50.52
N HIS A 65 35.11 -28.22 51.23
CA HIS A 65 33.72 -28.63 51.51
C HIS A 65 32.88 -28.73 50.23
N LEU A 66 33.02 -27.76 49.31
CA LEU A 66 32.36 -27.80 48.01
C LEU A 66 32.85 -28.98 47.17
N ALA A 67 34.17 -29.22 47.17
CA ALA A 67 34.76 -30.35 46.45
C ALA A 67 34.29 -31.72 46.98
N ALA A 68 34.13 -31.85 48.31
CA ALA A 68 33.56 -33.05 48.93
C ALA A 68 32.09 -33.26 48.55
N LEU A 69 31.29 -32.19 48.53
CA LEU A 69 29.89 -32.28 48.09
C LEU A 69 29.77 -32.61 46.59
N GLU A 70 30.59 -32.00 45.72
CA GLU A 70 30.61 -32.35 44.29
C GLU A 70 30.99 -33.83 44.06
N HIS A 71 31.90 -34.36 44.88
CA HIS A 71 32.28 -35.77 44.82
C HIS A 71 31.13 -36.69 45.24
N PHE A 72 30.42 -36.34 46.32
CA PHE A 72 29.20 -37.05 46.75
C PHE A 72 28.13 -37.03 45.64
N LEU A 73 27.85 -35.85 45.08
CA LEU A 73 26.85 -35.68 44.02
C LEU A 73 27.16 -36.52 42.76
N LYS A 74 28.44 -36.74 42.44
CA LYS A 74 28.85 -37.50 41.25
C LYS A 74 28.98 -39.00 41.47
N ASN A 75 29.32 -39.45 42.68
CA ASN A 75 29.74 -40.83 42.92
C ASN A 75 28.82 -41.63 43.86
N ASP A 76 27.89 -40.98 44.55
CA ASP A 76 26.91 -41.62 45.42
C ASP A 76 25.55 -41.75 44.70
N GLU A 77 24.87 -42.88 44.85
CA GLU A 77 23.56 -43.13 44.22
C GLU A 77 22.54 -42.05 44.62
N ARG A 78 22.52 -41.65 45.90
CA ARG A 78 21.62 -40.58 46.37
C ARG A 78 22.03 -39.20 45.86
N GLY A 79 23.33 -38.99 45.67
CA GLY A 79 23.87 -37.75 45.13
C GLY A 79 23.50 -37.56 43.65
N GLN A 80 23.53 -38.65 42.88
CA GLN A 80 23.16 -38.65 41.46
C GLN A 80 21.67 -38.39 41.24
N GLU A 81 20.79 -38.98 42.06
CA GLU A 81 19.34 -38.70 42.03
C GLU A 81 19.03 -37.21 42.28
N ILE A 82 19.72 -36.60 43.24
CA ILE A 82 19.57 -35.16 43.55
C ILE A 82 20.10 -34.29 42.41
N LEU A 83 21.24 -34.64 41.80
CA LEU A 83 21.75 -33.91 40.64
C LEU A 83 20.75 -33.94 39.48
N GLN A 84 20.17 -35.11 39.19
CA GLN A 84 19.21 -35.26 38.11
C GLN A 84 17.94 -34.41 38.34
N SER A 85 17.40 -34.41 39.57
CA SER A 85 16.28 -33.53 39.97
C SER A 85 16.60 -32.04 39.76
N LEU A 86 17.81 -31.61 40.13
CA LEU A 86 18.25 -30.22 39.98
C LEU A 86 18.46 -29.84 38.50
N GLU A 87 18.95 -30.77 37.67
CA GLU A 87 19.13 -30.60 36.22
C GLU A 87 17.78 -30.49 35.51
N GLU A 88 16.83 -31.40 35.79
CA GLU A 88 15.47 -31.35 35.24
C GLU A 88 14.75 -30.02 35.59
N GLY A 89 14.85 -29.58 36.86
CA GLY A 89 14.31 -28.30 37.29
C GLY A 89 15.01 -27.06 36.71
N HIS A 90 16.26 -27.20 36.27
CA HIS A 90 17.00 -26.12 35.58
C HIS A 90 16.62 -26.06 34.10
N GLU A 91 16.49 -27.21 33.43
CA GLU A 91 16.01 -27.29 32.04
C GLU A 91 14.59 -26.73 31.91
N GLU A 92 13.70 -27.01 32.88
CA GLU A 92 12.37 -26.42 32.92
C GLU A 92 12.41 -24.89 33.04
N LYS A 93 13.29 -24.34 33.89
CA LYS A 93 13.47 -22.89 34.04
C LYS A 93 14.02 -22.22 32.79
N GLU A 94 15.06 -22.77 32.18
CA GLU A 94 15.62 -22.26 30.92
C GLU A 94 14.59 -22.33 29.77
N ALA A 95 13.80 -23.40 29.71
CA ALA A 95 12.72 -23.54 28.74
C ALA A 95 11.61 -22.49 28.97
N VAL A 96 11.26 -22.20 30.23
CA VAL A 96 10.31 -21.13 30.59
C VAL A 96 10.88 -19.76 30.25
N GLU A 97 12.13 -19.45 30.59
CA GLU A 97 12.78 -18.17 30.25
C GLU A 97 12.90 -17.96 28.74
N THR A 98 13.21 -19.01 27.99
CA THR A 98 13.24 -18.98 26.52
C THR A 98 11.84 -18.69 25.96
N LYS A 99 10.80 -19.32 26.50
CA LYS A 99 9.40 -19.03 26.11
C LYS A 99 8.96 -17.62 26.50
N VAL A 100 9.37 -17.12 27.67
CA VAL A 100 9.06 -15.77 28.16
C VAL A 100 9.76 -14.70 27.32
N THR A 101 11.04 -14.88 26.99
CA THR A 101 11.77 -13.97 26.10
C THR A 101 11.22 -13.97 24.68
N LEU A 102 10.75 -15.13 24.19
CA LEU A 102 10.03 -15.23 22.92
C LEU A 102 8.69 -14.49 23.00
N GLY A 103 7.97 -14.60 24.12
CA GLY A 103 6.77 -13.83 24.43
C GLY A 103 7.01 -12.31 24.43
N GLY A 104 8.08 -11.84 25.07
CA GLY A 104 8.49 -10.42 25.05
C GLY A 104 8.77 -9.93 23.63
N LYS A 105 9.62 -10.65 22.88
CA LYS A 105 9.92 -10.32 21.47
C LYS A 105 8.68 -10.37 20.56
N PHE A 106 7.73 -11.25 20.85
CA PHE A 106 6.46 -11.32 20.15
C PHE A 106 5.59 -10.10 20.44
N LEU A 107 5.48 -9.69 21.71
CA LEU A 107 4.78 -8.47 22.11
C LEU A 107 5.44 -7.24 21.49
N ASP A 108 6.77 -7.15 21.46
CA ASP A 108 7.51 -6.05 20.81
C ASP A 108 7.24 -5.99 19.28
N ARG A 109 7.01 -7.14 18.63
CA ARG A 109 6.65 -7.18 17.19
C ARG A 109 5.21 -6.76 16.94
N ILE A 110 4.29 -7.08 17.86
CA ILE A 110 2.86 -6.75 17.73
C ILE A 110 2.59 -5.31 18.12
N LEU A 111 3.24 -4.85 19.19
CA LEU A 111 3.22 -3.47 19.64
C LEU A 111 4.09 -2.66 18.68
N SER A 112 3.55 -2.38 17.48
CA SER A 112 4.14 -1.36 16.63
C SER A 112 4.14 -0.06 17.44
N PRO A 113 5.30 0.57 17.70
CA PRO A 113 5.30 1.89 18.30
C PRO A 113 4.42 2.78 17.42
N LYS A 114 3.64 3.68 18.03
CA LYS A 114 2.94 4.73 17.28
C LYS A 114 4.00 5.53 16.54
N SER A 115 4.26 5.15 15.30
CA SER A 115 5.18 5.86 14.43
C SER A 115 4.57 7.24 14.23
N GLU A 116 5.31 8.27 14.58
CA GLU A 116 4.93 9.61 14.16
C GLU A 116 4.94 9.59 12.63
N ARG A 117 3.81 9.98 12.02
CA ARG A 117 3.73 10.18 10.58
C ARG A 117 4.79 11.22 10.23
N ALA A 118 5.78 10.80 9.44
CA ALA A 118 6.96 11.60 9.12
C ALA A 118 7.06 11.89 7.62
N TYR A 119 6.40 11.08 6.80
CA TYR A 119 6.50 11.12 5.35
C TYR A 119 5.15 11.32 4.68
N GLU A 120 5.19 11.89 3.49
CA GLU A 120 4.05 12.08 2.61
C GLU A 120 4.47 11.86 1.16
N LEU A 121 3.53 11.45 0.33
CA LEU A 121 3.71 11.27 -1.10
C LEU A 121 3.17 12.48 -1.87
N SER A 122 3.73 12.70 -3.04
CA SER A 122 3.19 13.63 -4.03
C SER A 122 3.19 12.98 -5.41
N ALA A 123 2.33 13.49 -6.29
CA ALA A 123 2.17 12.97 -7.63
C ALA A 123 2.19 14.08 -8.67
N VAL A 124 2.98 13.87 -9.73
CA VAL A 124 3.01 14.77 -10.89
C VAL A 124 2.68 14.00 -12.16
N GLY A 125 1.58 14.34 -12.80
CA GLY A 125 1.11 13.77 -14.07
C GLY A 125 1.60 14.56 -15.27
N GLN A 126 1.98 13.85 -16.32
CA GLN A 126 2.42 14.42 -17.59
C GLN A 126 1.95 13.55 -18.75
N VAL A 127 1.78 14.15 -19.93
CA VAL A 127 1.47 13.40 -21.15
C VAL A 127 2.76 12.97 -21.83
N GLU A 128 2.90 11.66 -22.05
CA GLU A 128 4.02 11.09 -22.78
C GLU A 128 3.94 11.43 -24.27
N ALA A 129 5.07 11.91 -24.81
CA ALA A 129 5.17 12.26 -26.22
C ALA A 129 5.06 11.01 -27.11
N GLY A 130 4.20 11.07 -28.12
CA GLY A 130 4.03 10.02 -29.13
C GLY A 130 2.93 9.01 -28.82
N THR A 131 2.73 8.63 -27.55
CA THR A 131 1.68 7.70 -27.12
C THR A 131 0.41 8.42 -26.64
N ASN A 132 0.53 9.69 -26.25
CA ASN A 132 -0.52 10.45 -25.54
C ASN A 132 -1.02 9.74 -24.26
N HIS A 133 -0.17 8.92 -23.63
CA HIS A 133 -0.48 8.33 -22.33
C HIS A 133 -0.27 9.35 -21.23
N ILE A 134 -1.13 9.33 -20.22
CA ILE A 134 -0.94 10.12 -19.01
C ILE A 134 -0.13 9.26 -18.03
N LEU A 135 1.08 9.73 -17.72
CA LEU A 135 2.02 9.08 -16.81
C LEU A 135 2.16 9.90 -15.53
N TRP A 136 2.11 9.22 -14.39
CA TRP A 136 2.24 9.84 -13.08
C TRP A 136 3.57 9.48 -12.44
N THR A 137 4.30 10.50 -11.99
CA THR A 137 5.55 10.35 -11.27
C THR A 137 5.28 10.53 -9.78
N LEU A 138 5.50 9.47 -9.01
CA LEU A 138 5.42 9.54 -7.55
C LEU A 138 6.71 10.09 -6.95
N ARG A 139 6.55 10.85 -5.87
CA ARG A 139 7.65 11.40 -5.09
C ARG A 139 7.35 11.25 -3.61
N ILE A 140 8.40 11.18 -2.81
CA ILE A 140 8.34 11.09 -1.35
C ILE A 140 9.00 12.33 -0.75
N GLY A 141 8.39 12.88 0.29
CA GLY A 141 8.89 14.02 1.05
C GLY A 141 8.66 13.81 2.54
N GLN A 142 9.39 14.57 3.36
CA GLN A 142 9.06 14.70 4.77
C GLN A 142 7.90 15.68 4.91
N ILE A 143 6.98 15.40 5.84
CA ILE A 143 5.86 16.29 6.14
C ILE A 143 6.40 17.69 6.49
N ASN A 144 5.76 18.73 5.95
CA ASN A 144 6.14 20.15 6.08
C ASN A 144 7.50 20.55 5.46
N SER A 145 8.23 19.66 4.80
CA SER A 145 9.54 20.00 4.21
C SER A 145 9.45 20.72 2.86
N GLN A 146 8.30 20.61 2.18
CA GLN A 146 8.08 21.02 0.77
C GLN A 146 9.11 20.46 -0.24
N LYS A 147 9.94 19.50 0.17
CA LYS A 147 11.00 18.91 -0.66
C LYS A 147 10.64 17.46 -0.97
N TYR A 148 10.42 17.21 -2.25
CA TYR A 148 10.03 15.91 -2.76
C TYR A 148 11.11 15.30 -3.65
N TYR A 149 11.35 14.00 -3.46
CA TYR A 149 12.30 13.22 -4.23
C TYR A 149 11.57 12.15 -5.03
N VAL A 150 11.89 12.04 -6.31
CA VAL A 150 11.26 11.05 -7.22
C VAL A 150 11.55 9.62 -6.74
N ILE A 151 10.49 8.82 -6.62
CA ILE A 151 10.59 7.38 -6.42
C ILE A 151 10.94 6.78 -7.79
N ARG A 152 12.12 6.17 -7.89
CA ARG A 152 12.68 5.71 -9.19
C ARG A 152 12.11 4.38 -9.67
N ASP A 153 11.76 3.52 -8.73
CA ASP A 153 11.17 2.21 -8.96
C ASP A 153 10.08 2.02 -7.90
N ILE A 154 8.83 2.18 -8.32
CA ILE A 154 7.67 2.14 -7.44
C ILE A 154 7.45 0.71 -6.94
N LEU A 155 7.69 -0.32 -7.76
CA LEU A 155 7.53 -1.71 -7.35
C LEU A 155 8.51 -2.10 -6.25
N LEU A 156 9.78 -1.72 -6.42
CA LEU A 156 10.79 -1.92 -5.38
C LEU A 156 10.45 -1.12 -4.12
N PHE A 157 10.00 0.12 -4.28
CA PHE A 157 9.60 0.97 -3.17
C PHE A 157 8.46 0.35 -2.35
N LEU A 158 7.42 -0.18 -2.99
CA LEU A 158 6.32 -0.88 -2.31
C LEU A 158 6.83 -2.07 -1.48
N ARG A 159 7.75 -2.88 -2.03
CA ARG A 159 8.38 -4.00 -1.31
C ARG A 159 9.24 -3.53 -0.14
N ILE A 160 9.93 -2.39 -0.28
CA ILE A 160 10.75 -1.80 0.80
C ILE A 160 9.85 -1.38 1.97
N VAL A 161 8.75 -0.68 1.67
CA VAL A 161 7.76 -0.24 2.68
C VAL A 161 7.12 -1.44 3.38
N GLU A 162 6.72 -2.46 2.61
CA GLU A 162 6.14 -3.70 3.14
C GLU A 162 7.11 -4.44 4.07
N GLN A 163 8.37 -4.56 3.67
CA GLN A 163 9.39 -5.31 4.40
C GLN A 163 10.10 -4.47 5.47
N ARG A 164 9.68 -3.21 5.67
CA ARG A 164 10.27 -2.24 6.60
C ARG A 164 11.79 -2.12 6.44
N LYS A 165 12.25 -2.03 5.19
CA LYS A 165 13.67 -1.93 4.84
C LYS A 165 14.15 -0.49 4.82
N SER A 166 15.46 -0.33 4.82
CA SER A 166 16.10 0.98 4.67
C SER A 166 15.84 1.59 3.30
N TYR A 167 15.64 2.91 3.26
CA TYR A 167 15.39 3.65 2.02
C TYR A 167 16.11 5.01 2.02
N MET A 168 16.61 5.43 0.85
CA MET A 168 17.32 6.70 0.70
C MET A 168 16.41 7.76 0.08
N ILE A 169 16.14 8.83 0.81
CA ILE A 169 15.30 9.96 0.40
C ILE A 169 16.21 11.18 0.18
N GLY A 170 16.69 11.32 -1.06
CA GLY A 170 17.68 12.35 -1.40
C GLY A 170 19.01 12.08 -0.71
N LYS A 171 19.29 12.81 0.39
CA LYS A 171 20.48 12.60 1.24
C LYS A 171 20.13 12.02 2.62
N ILE A 172 18.84 11.86 2.92
CA ILE A 172 18.35 11.32 4.19
C ILE A 172 18.31 9.81 4.06
N TYR A 173 18.90 9.11 5.02
CA TYR A 173 18.86 7.66 5.12
C TYR A 173 17.83 7.28 6.18
N GLU A 174 16.73 6.67 5.73
CA GLU A 174 15.72 6.09 6.62
C GLU A 174 16.09 4.63 6.87
N GLU A 175 16.28 4.26 8.14
CA GLU A 175 16.75 2.93 8.52
C GLU A 175 15.65 1.87 8.36
N SER A 176 14.39 2.26 8.61
CA SER A 176 13.23 1.37 8.53
C SER A 176 12.00 2.13 8.05
N LEU A 177 11.84 2.23 6.73
CA LEU A 177 10.68 2.89 6.14
C LEU A 177 9.46 1.98 6.22
N SER A 178 8.48 2.33 7.04
CA SER A 178 7.25 1.55 7.22
C SER A 178 6.01 2.28 6.66
N TRP A 179 4.94 1.53 6.42
CA TRP A 179 3.68 2.07 5.93
C TRP A 179 3.05 3.07 6.92
N GLU A 180 3.16 2.79 8.23
CA GLU A 180 2.61 3.63 9.29
C GLU A 180 3.30 5.01 9.39
N ALA A 181 4.50 5.15 8.82
CA ALA A 181 5.26 6.40 8.81
C ALA A 181 4.71 7.43 7.80
N PHE A 182 3.77 7.04 6.93
CA PHE A 182 3.14 7.92 5.96
C PHE A 182 1.88 8.59 6.49
N ASP A 183 1.50 9.74 5.95
CA ASP A 183 0.18 10.33 6.15
C ASP A 183 -0.95 9.50 5.54
N GLU A 184 -2.19 9.81 5.90
CA GLU A 184 -3.36 8.99 5.59
C GLU A 184 -3.63 8.86 4.10
N ALA A 185 -3.55 9.96 3.33
CA ALA A 185 -3.74 9.93 1.89
C ALA A 185 -2.67 9.06 1.20
N SER A 186 -1.42 9.16 1.63
CA SER A 186 -0.34 8.31 1.13
C SER A 186 -0.52 6.85 1.50
N GLN A 187 -1.00 6.56 2.71
CA GLN A 187 -1.30 5.19 3.15
C GLN A 187 -2.39 4.53 2.29
N GLU A 188 -3.45 5.27 1.94
CA GLU A 188 -4.51 4.80 1.04
C GLU A 188 -3.97 4.48 -0.36
N LEU A 189 -3.17 5.39 -0.93
CA LEU A 189 -2.54 5.17 -2.23
C LEU A 189 -1.59 3.96 -2.22
N LEU A 190 -0.74 3.83 -1.19
CA LEU A 190 0.18 2.69 -1.05
C LEU A 190 -0.58 1.38 -0.96
N THR A 191 -1.69 1.36 -0.23
CA THR A 191 -2.57 0.18 -0.10
C THR A 191 -3.18 -0.19 -1.44
N PHE A 192 -3.70 0.79 -2.19
CA PHE A 192 -4.24 0.57 -3.52
C PHE A 192 -3.18 0.01 -4.48
N LEU A 193 -2.01 0.64 -4.56
CA LEU A 193 -0.93 0.21 -5.45
C LEU A 193 -0.39 -1.19 -5.09
N ARG A 194 -0.37 -1.53 -3.79
CA ARG A 194 -0.03 -2.87 -3.33
C ARG A 194 -1.05 -3.91 -3.80
N GLY A 195 -2.35 -3.61 -3.67
CA GLY A 195 -3.42 -4.49 -4.18
C GLY A 195 -3.25 -4.82 -5.66
N LEU A 196 -2.84 -3.84 -6.47
CA LEU A 196 -2.55 -4.05 -7.89
C LEU A 196 -1.40 -5.05 -8.14
N THR A 197 -0.46 -5.18 -7.21
CA THR A 197 0.69 -6.10 -7.34
C THR A 197 0.41 -7.51 -6.82
N GLU A 198 -0.44 -7.65 -5.79
CA GLU A 198 -0.71 -8.94 -5.13
C GLU A 198 -1.73 -9.79 -5.89
N GLU A 199 -2.67 -9.17 -6.58
CA GLU A 199 -3.72 -9.87 -7.34
C GLU A 199 -3.23 -10.52 -8.65
N GLY A 200 -1.92 -10.55 -8.89
CA GLY A 200 -1.34 -11.15 -10.09
C GLY A 200 -1.67 -10.38 -11.38
N LEU A 201 -2.14 -9.13 -11.28
CA LEU A 201 -2.26 -8.25 -12.42
C LEU A 201 -0.87 -8.03 -13.02
N ALA A 202 -0.79 -7.94 -14.36
CA ALA A 202 0.46 -7.69 -15.06
C ALA A 202 1.07 -6.35 -14.60
N PRO A 203 2.18 -6.35 -13.82
CA PRO A 203 2.71 -5.12 -13.24
C PRO A 203 3.11 -4.11 -14.33
N ASP A 204 3.61 -4.59 -15.45
CA ASP A 204 3.98 -3.77 -16.61
C ASP A 204 2.80 -3.00 -17.23
N LEU A 205 1.55 -3.37 -16.89
CA LEU A 205 0.38 -2.59 -17.29
C LEU A 205 0.30 -1.26 -16.53
N PHE A 206 0.65 -1.26 -15.25
CA PHE A 206 0.53 -0.09 -14.37
C PHE A 206 1.86 0.64 -14.14
N PHE A 207 2.97 -0.08 -14.17
CA PHE A 207 4.29 0.40 -13.76
C PHE A 207 5.20 0.55 -14.99
N GLN A 208 5.04 1.66 -15.71
CA GLN A 208 5.76 1.96 -16.95
C GLN A 208 7.22 2.37 -16.69
N ASN A 209 8.06 2.21 -17.73
CA ASN A 209 9.46 2.61 -17.72
C ASN A 209 10.25 2.01 -16.54
N GLN A 210 10.19 0.68 -16.40
CA GLN A 210 10.82 -0.08 -15.31
C GLN A 210 10.31 0.35 -13.92
N GLY A 211 9.01 0.65 -13.82
CA GLY A 211 8.37 1.07 -12.58
C GLY A 211 8.64 2.50 -12.15
N ARG A 212 9.22 3.34 -13.02
CA ARG A 212 9.43 4.77 -12.71
C ARG A 212 8.14 5.59 -12.74
N HIS A 213 7.20 5.22 -13.61
CA HIS A 213 5.95 5.95 -13.79
C HIS A 213 4.76 5.04 -13.58
N LEU A 214 3.70 5.59 -12.99
CA LEU A 214 2.39 4.95 -12.96
C LEU A 214 1.61 5.32 -14.21
N PHE A 215 0.96 4.32 -14.79
CA PHE A 215 -0.07 4.46 -15.79
C PHE A 215 -1.32 3.79 -15.25
N PHE A 216 -2.47 4.45 -15.37
CA PHE A 216 -3.74 3.81 -15.07
C PHE A 216 -4.42 3.43 -16.38
N PRO A 217 -4.70 2.15 -16.62
CA PRO A 217 -5.64 1.74 -17.66
C PRO A 217 -6.98 2.42 -17.47
N LEU A 218 -7.76 2.53 -18.56
CA LEU A 218 -9.03 3.25 -18.57
C LEU A 218 -9.96 2.85 -17.41
N THR A 219 -10.04 1.55 -17.10
CA THR A 219 -10.86 0.99 -16.02
C THR A 219 -10.48 1.44 -14.61
N PHE A 220 -9.22 1.85 -14.41
CA PHE A 220 -8.69 2.32 -13.13
C PHE A 220 -8.41 3.82 -13.14
N PHE A 221 -8.65 4.51 -14.25
CA PHE A 221 -8.20 5.88 -14.43
C PHE A 221 -8.82 6.84 -13.42
N GLU A 222 -10.15 6.87 -13.31
CA GLU A 222 -10.83 7.76 -12.38
C GLU A 222 -10.46 7.47 -10.92
N GLN A 223 -10.56 6.21 -10.50
CA GLN A 223 -10.23 5.80 -9.12
C GLN A 223 -8.77 6.11 -8.77
N GLY A 224 -7.84 5.72 -9.66
CA GLY A 224 -6.41 5.92 -9.44
C GLY A 224 -6.05 7.39 -9.37
N VAL A 225 -6.59 8.23 -10.26
CA VAL A 225 -6.31 9.66 -10.25
C VAL A 225 -6.98 10.37 -9.08
N ASN A 226 -8.19 9.96 -8.66
CA ASN A 226 -8.81 10.48 -7.44
C ASN A 226 -7.93 10.21 -6.21
N LEU A 227 -7.34 9.02 -6.08
CA LEU A 227 -6.36 8.73 -5.02
C LEU A 227 -5.08 9.58 -5.13
N LEU A 228 -4.63 9.90 -6.34
CA LEU A 228 -3.49 10.82 -6.49
C LEU A 228 -3.85 12.25 -6.08
N MET A 229 -5.08 12.70 -6.32
CA MET A 229 -5.56 14.04 -5.97
C MET A 229 -5.76 14.25 -4.47
N THR A 230 -5.86 13.20 -3.66
CA THR A 230 -5.92 13.32 -2.19
C THR A 230 -4.55 13.61 -1.58
N LEU A 231 -3.46 13.41 -2.33
CA LEU A 231 -2.10 13.69 -1.85
C LEU A 231 -1.89 15.19 -1.61
N PRO A 232 -1.07 15.58 -0.61
CA PRO A 232 -0.81 16.99 -0.27
C PRO A 232 -0.33 17.85 -1.45
N HIS A 233 0.40 17.24 -2.40
CA HIS A 233 0.88 17.91 -3.60
C HIS A 233 0.58 17.06 -4.83
N PHE A 234 -0.58 17.30 -5.43
CA PHE A 234 -0.97 16.75 -6.71
C PHE A 234 -0.83 17.80 -7.82
N GLN A 235 -0.24 17.44 -8.95
CA GLN A 235 -0.17 18.32 -10.10
C GLN A 235 -0.29 17.53 -11.40
N PHE A 236 -1.11 18.00 -12.33
CA PHE A 236 -1.13 17.51 -13.71
C PHE A 236 -0.64 18.63 -14.64
N ASP A 237 0.50 18.41 -15.28
CA ASP A 237 1.07 19.33 -16.27
C ASP A 237 0.64 18.92 -17.66
N HIS A 238 -0.08 19.81 -18.35
CA HIS A 238 -0.48 19.58 -19.72
C HIS A 238 -0.35 20.84 -20.56
N GLN A 239 0.41 20.74 -21.65
CA GLN A 239 0.76 21.85 -22.52
C GLN A 239 1.47 22.98 -21.75
N VAL A 240 0.81 24.13 -21.58
CA VAL A 240 1.35 25.31 -20.87
C VAL A 240 0.71 25.52 -19.51
N ASP A 241 -0.23 24.65 -19.12
CA ASP A 241 -1.05 24.80 -17.92
C ASP A 241 -0.72 23.68 -16.91
N SER A 242 -0.86 24.01 -15.62
CA SER A 242 -0.74 23.07 -14.51
C SER A 242 -2.03 23.04 -13.72
N TYR A 243 -2.55 21.84 -13.47
CA TYR A 243 -3.84 21.61 -12.82
C TYR A 243 -3.62 20.93 -11.47
N GLN A 244 -4.15 21.51 -10.40
CA GLN A 244 -4.11 20.94 -9.03
C GLN A 244 -5.35 20.10 -8.71
N THR A 245 -6.34 20.12 -9.60
CA THR A 245 -7.58 19.36 -9.47
C THR A 245 -8.08 18.99 -10.84
N LEU A 246 -8.57 17.77 -10.98
CA LEU A 246 -9.23 17.25 -12.15
C LEU A 246 -10.66 16.90 -11.79
N LEU A 247 -11.59 17.20 -12.70
CA LEU A 247 -13.01 16.97 -12.50
C LEU A 247 -13.49 15.96 -13.53
N PHE A 248 -14.06 14.87 -13.05
CA PHE A 248 -14.50 13.73 -13.85
C PHE A 248 -16.00 13.79 -14.09
N GLN A 249 -16.40 13.66 -15.36
CA GLN A 249 -17.79 13.69 -15.77
C GLN A 249 -17.98 12.80 -17.00
N ASP A 250 -19.21 12.34 -17.22
CA ASP A 250 -19.57 11.76 -18.50
C ASP A 250 -19.73 12.86 -19.55
N MET A 251 -19.42 12.53 -20.80
CA MET A 251 -19.60 13.44 -21.93
C MET A 251 -21.09 13.74 -22.14
N HIS A 252 -21.42 15.03 -22.19
CA HIS A 252 -22.79 15.54 -22.32
C HIS A 252 -22.80 16.87 -23.09
N ALA A 253 -23.97 17.30 -23.57
CA ALA A 253 -24.11 18.50 -24.40
C ALA A 253 -23.62 19.78 -23.72
N ASP A 254 -23.89 19.94 -22.42
CA ASP A 254 -23.57 21.16 -21.66
C ASP A 254 -22.06 21.33 -21.39
N ALA A 255 -21.25 20.32 -21.70
CA ALA A 255 -19.80 20.45 -21.71
C ALA A 255 -19.29 21.50 -22.71
N ASN A 256 -20.13 21.89 -23.70
CA ASN A 256 -19.83 22.92 -24.69
C ASN A 256 -18.51 22.69 -25.45
N LEU A 257 -18.13 21.42 -25.62
CA LEU A 257 -16.93 21.05 -26.40
C LEU A 257 -17.22 20.97 -27.89
N PHE A 258 -18.46 20.63 -28.25
CA PHE A 258 -18.93 20.53 -29.62
C PHE A 258 -20.26 21.27 -29.77
N ALA A 259 -20.46 21.88 -30.94
CA ALA A 259 -21.73 22.45 -31.34
C ALA A 259 -22.03 22.09 -32.79
N PHE A 260 -23.28 21.69 -33.05
CA PHE A 260 -23.77 21.28 -34.35
C PHE A 260 -24.90 22.23 -34.75
N THR A 261 -24.70 23.00 -35.81
CA THR A 261 -25.70 23.98 -36.30
C THR A 261 -26.12 23.59 -37.70
N VAL A 262 -27.38 23.19 -37.86
CA VAL A 262 -27.97 22.86 -39.15
C VAL A 262 -28.74 24.07 -39.68
N THR A 263 -28.45 24.47 -40.91
CA THR A 263 -29.17 25.52 -41.63
C THR A 263 -29.86 24.91 -42.85
N GLU A 264 -31.12 25.27 -43.08
CA GLU A 264 -31.90 24.85 -44.24
C GLU A 264 -31.77 25.88 -45.37
N TYR A 265 -31.43 25.40 -46.56
CA TYR A 265 -31.45 26.16 -47.81
C TYR A 265 -32.55 25.60 -48.73
N SER A 266 -32.78 26.24 -49.88
CA SER A 266 -33.84 25.84 -50.82
C SER A 266 -33.75 24.39 -51.28
N ASP A 267 -32.53 23.90 -51.49
CA ASP A 267 -32.27 22.62 -52.15
C ASP A 267 -31.51 21.60 -51.27
N TYR A 268 -30.92 22.06 -50.16
CA TYR A 268 -30.07 21.25 -49.29
C TYR A 268 -30.06 21.73 -47.84
N PHE A 269 -29.55 20.89 -46.94
CA PHE A 269 -29.22 21.26 -45.56
C PHE A 269 -27.70 21.35 -45.42
N GLU A 270 -27.23 22.29 -44.62
CA GLU A 270 -25.81 22.41 -44.26
C GLU A 270 -25.64 22.33 -42.75
N MET A 271 -24.70 21.53 -42.28
CA MET A 271 -24.32 21.45 -40.87
C MET A 271 -22.93 22.01 -40.66
N GLU A 272 -22.84 23.06 -39.85
CA GLU A 272 -21.59 23.55 -39.27
C GLU A 272 -21.28 22.76 -38.00
N ILE A 273 -20.07 22.19 -37.90
CA ILE A 273 -19.56 21.53 -36.69
C ILE A 273 -18.47 22.41 -36.11
N ARG A 274 -18.70 22.91 -34.89
CA ARG A 274 -17.71 23.68 -34.12
C ARG A 274 -17.14 22.81 -33.01
N GLU A 275 -15.82 22.84 -32.88
CA GLU A 275 -15.07 22.18 -31.82
C GLU A 275 -14.36 23.24 -31.00
N SER A 276 -14.47 23.14 -29.67
CA SER A 276 -13.78 24.05 -28.76
C SER A 276 -12.26 23.90 -28.91
N PRO A 277 -11.50 25.00 -28.90
CA PRO A 277 -10.06 24.93 -29.09
C PRO A 277 -9.40 24.19 -27.92
N ARG A 278 -8.30 23.48 -28.21
CA ARG A 278 -7.50 22.73 -27.22
C ARG A 278 -8.27 21.63 -26.49
N VAL A 279 -9.26 21.00 -27.13
CA VAL A 279 -9.81 19.72 -26.66
C VAL A 279 -8.78 18.63 -26.98
N ASN A 280 -8.31 17.93 -25.96
CA ASN A 280 -7.34 16.85 -26.10
C ASN A 280 -8.05 15.51 -25.95
N ALA A 281 -7.60 14.51 -26.71
CA ALA A 281 -8.15 13.16 -26.65
C ALA A 281 -7.08 12.19 -26.16
N PHE A 282 -7.39 11.43 -25.11
CA PHE A 282 -6.53 10.40 -24.52
C PHE A 282 -7.20 9.03 -24.64
N TYR A 283 -6.44 7.96 -24.37
CA TYR A 283 -6.95 6.59 -24.38
C TYR A 283 -7.71 6.25 -25.68
N GLN A 284 -7.08 6.53 -26.83
CA GLN A 284 -7.66 6.32 -28.16
C GLN A 284 -9.00 7.06 -28.39
N GLY A 285 -9.25 8.12 -27.63
CA GLY A 285 -10.50 8.89 -27.70
C GLY A 285 -11.53 8.52 -26.65
N ALA A 286 -11.28 7.56 -25.76
CA ALA A 286 -12.22 7.27 -24.67
C ALA A 286 -12.35 8.43 -23.66
N ILE A 287 -11.32 9.28 -23.57
CA ILE A 287 -11.30 10.42 -22.67
C ILE A 287 -11.05 11.70 -23.47
N LEU A 288 -11.86 12.73 -23.21
CA LEU A 288 -11.59 14.10 -23.62
C LEU A 288 -11.13 14.93 -22.41
N PHE A 289 -10.19 15.84 -22.66
CA PHE A 289 -9.68 16.75 -21.65
C PHE A 289 -9.76 18.20 -22.12
N HIS A 290 -10.34 19.05 -21.27
CA HIS A 290 -10.43 20.48 -21.49
C HIS A 290 -10.40 21.25 -20.17
N LYS A 291 -9.36 22.08 -19.95
CA LYS A 291 -9.26 23.00 -18.79
C LYS A 291 -9.50 22.32 -17.42
N GLY A 292 -8.85 21.18 -17.17
CA GLY A 292 -8.98 20.45 -15.91
C GLY A 292 -10.23 19.56 -15.83
N GLN A 293 -11.11 19.62 -16.83
CA GLN A 293 -12.25 18.71 -16.95
C GLN A 293 -11.85 17.47 -17.77
N VAL A 294 -12.24 16.31 -17.29
CA VAL A 294 -12.06 15.00 -17.89
C VAL A 294 -13.45 14.45 -18.22
N TYR A 295 -13.69 14.18 -19.50
CA TYR A 295 -14.97 13.65 -19.99
C TYR A 295 -14.82 12.23 -20.50
N PHE A 296 -15.56 11.29 -19.92
CA PHE A 296 -15.65 9.92 -20.40
C PHE A 296 -16.63 9.82 -21.56
N GLN A 297 -16.21 9.17 -22.64
CA GLN A 297 -17.04 8.95 -23.82
C GLN A 297 -17.57 7.52 -23.87
N THR A 298 -18.83 7.39 -24.26
CA THR A 298 -19.44 6.13 -24.67
C THR A 298 -18.89 5.66 -26.02
N ASP A 299 -19.07 4.38 -26.34
CA ASP A 299 -18.69 3.82 -27.65
C ASP A 299 -19.32 4.56 -28.84
N GLN A 300 -20.56 5.03 -28.67
CA GLN A 300 -21.29 5.77 -29.70
C GLN A 300 -20.68 7.17 -29.92
N GLN A 301 -20.34 7.88 -28.84
CA GLN A 301 -19.65 9.18 -28.91
C GLN A 301 -18.23 9.03 -29.51
N MET A 302 -17.50 7.98 -29.14
CA MET A 302 -16.16 7.71 -29.70
C MET A 302 -16.21 7.46 -31.21
N ARG A 303 -17.17 6.67 -31.69
CA ARG A 303 -17.37 6.44 -33.13
C ARG A 303 -17.69 7.75 -33.85
N LEU A 304 -18.58 8.56 -33.29
CA LEU A 304 -18.89 9.88 -33.85
C LEU A 304 -17.66 10.78 -33.90
N LEU A 305 -16.89 10.88 -32.82
CA LEU A 305 -15.68 11.70 -32.76
C LEU A 305 -14.67 11.27 -33.82
N LYS A 306 -14.53 9.96 -34.07
CA LYS A 306 -13.65 9.43 -35.11
C LYS A 306 -14.05 9.94 -36.49
N GLU A 307 -15.34 9.90 -36.83
CA GLU A 307 -15.85 10.44 -38.09
C GLU A 307 -15.73 11.97 -38.17
N ILE A 308 -16.01 12.70 -37.08
CA ILE A 308 -15.82 14.17 -37.05
C ILE A 308 -14.35 14.56 -37.30
N LYS A 309 -13.39 13.75 -36.85
CA LYS A 309 -11.95 14.00 -37.04
C LYS A 309 -11.47 13.75 -38.47
N THR A 310 -12.17 12.94 -39.28
CA THR A 310 -11.80 12.68 -40.68
C THR A 310 -12.32 13.74 -41.64
N LEU A 311 -13.24 14.61 -41.19
CA LEU A 311 -13.83 15.65 -42.03
C LEU A 311 -12.81 16.71 -42.48
N PRO A 312 -12.90 17.17 -43.74
CA PRO A 312 -12.05 18.24 -44.22
C PRO A 312 -12.37 19.56 -43.51
N LEU A 313 -11.34 20.37 -43.32
CA LEU A 313 -11.47 21.74 -42.84
C LEU A 313 -11.62 22.68 -44.04
N ASP A 314 -12.49 23.69 -43.90
CA ASP A 314 -12.60 24.78 -44.86
C ASP A 314 -11.44 25.79 -44.71
N GLN A 315 -11.47 26.87 -45.51
CA GLN A 315 -10.46 27.94 -45.49
C GLN A 315 -10.42 28.72 -44.15
N HIS A 316 -11.45 28.59 -43.32
CA HIS A 316 -11.58 29.24 -42.02
C HIS A 316 -11.36 28.26 -40.85
N GLY A 317 -10.94 27.01 -41.13
CA GLY A 317 -10.69 25.99 -40.12
C GLY A 317 -11.96 25.38 -39.51
N LYS A 318 -13.10 25.50 -40.21
CA LYS A 318 -14.40 24.97 -39.81
C LYS A 318 -14.75 23.70 -40.59
N LYS A 319 -15.59 22.86 -39.99
CA LYS A 319 -16.09 21.64 -40.61
C LYS A 319 -17.53 21.87 -41.06
N TYR A 320 -17.79 21.61 -42.34
CA TYR A 320 -19.11 21.72 -42.94
C TYR A 320 -19.49 20.41 -43.62
N LEU A 321 -20.75 20.03 -43.49
CA LEU A 321 -21.35 18.91 -44.21
C LEU A 321 -22.63 19.38 -44.89
N GLN A 322 -22.81 19.00 -46.15
CA GLN A 322 -24.02 19.30 -46.93
C GLN A 322 -24.80 18.01 -47.18
N PHE A 323 -26.12 18.11 -47.07
CA PHE A 323 -27.04 16.99 -47.20
C PHE A 323 -28.15 17.35 -48.19
N ASP A 324 -28.45 16.45 -49.10
CA ASP A 324 -29.58 16.60 -50.00
C ASP A 324 -30.90 16.57 -49.21
N SER A 325 -31.95 17.21 -49.75
CA SER A 325 -33.29 17.18 -49.15
C SER A 325 -33.84 15.75 -48.96
N SER A 326 -33.40 14.79 -49.78
CA SER A 326 -33.75 13.37 -49.66
C SER A 326 -33.15 12.67 -48.44
N ASP A 327 -32.05 13.20 -47.87
CA ASP A 327 -31.41 12.67 -46.66
C ASP A 327 -31.99 13.24 -45.35
N ARG A 328 -33.04 14.07 -45.43
CA ARG A 328 -33.69 14.73 -44.29
C ARG A 328 -33.96 13.79 -43.12
N ASP A 329 -34.59 12.64 -43.36
CA ASP A 329 -35.01 11.73 -42.29
C ASP A 329 -33.80 11.03 -41.63
N LYS A 330 -32.72 10.80 -42.39
CA LYS A 330 -31.44 10.31 -41.85
C LYS A 330 -30.78 11.38 -40.99
N LEU A 331 -30.72 12.63 -41.48
CA LEU A 331 -30.15 13.76 -40.74
C LEU A 331 -30.91 14.01 -39.43
N ALA A 332 -32.25 14.02 -39.48
CA ALA A 332 -33.11 14.18 -38.31
C ALA A 332 -32.86 13.08 -37.26
N SER A 333 -32.72 11.83 -37.70
CA SER A 333 -32.40 10.69 -36.82
C SER A 333 -31.02 10.82 -36.16
N CYS A 334 -30.06 11.46 -36.82
CA CYS A 334 -28.72 11.68 -36.29
C CYS A 334 -28.63 12.84 -35.29
N LEU A 335 -29.59 13.76 -35.27
CA LEU A 335 -29.58 14.92 -34.35
C LEU A 335 -29.54 14.47 -32.88
N ALA A 336 -30.27 13.41 -32.53
CA ALA A 336 -30.27 12.83 -31.18
C ALA A 336 -28.89 12.25 -30.79
N LEU A 337 -28.12 11.79 -31.78
CA LEU A 337 -26.77 11.27 -31.59
C LEU A 337 -25.78 12.43 -31.39
N PHE A 338 -25.90 13.51 -32.17
CA PHE A 338 -25.11 14.72 -31.99
C PHE A 338 -25.38 15.40 -30.63
N SER A 339 -26.62 15.38 -30.16
CA SER A 339 -26.99 15.98 -28.87
C SER A 339 -26.40 15.25 -27.66
N GLN A 340 -25.93 14.00 -27.83
CA GLN A 340 -25.19 13.32 -26.77
C GLN A 340 -23.77 13.88 -26.62
N MET A 341 -23.22 14.53 -27.65
CA MET A 341 -21.83 15.01 -27.68
C MET A 341 -21.72 16.54 -27.59
N GLY A 342 -22.76 17.28 -27.95
CA GLY A 342 -22.70 18.73 -27.98
C GLY A 342 -24.06 19.38 -28.13
N THR A 343 -24.08 20.71 -28.16
CA THR A 343 -25.32 21.46 -28.40
C THR A 343 -25.74 21.30 -29.85
N VAL A 344 -27.03 21.08 -30.09
CA VAL A 344 -27.60 20.92 -31.43
C VAL A 344 -28.62 22.02 -31.68
N SER A 345 -28.43 22.78 -32.75
CA SER A 345 -29.38 23.75 -33.27
C SER A 345 -29.82 23.29 -34.66
N ALA A 346 -31.11 23.02 -34.84
CA ALA A 346 -31.66 22.55 -36.11
C ALA A 346 -33.03 23.18 -36.40
N PRO A 347 -33.41 23.35 -37.67
CA PRO A 347 -34.72 23.87 -38.08
C PRO A 347 -35.88 22.97 -37.61
N GLU A 348 -37.07 23.54 -37.40
CA GLU A 348 -38.24 22.80 -36.91
C GLU A 348 -38.58 21.55 -37.75
N ARG A 349 -38.33 21.59 -39.06
CA ARG A 349 -38.58 20.45 -39.98
C ARG A 349 -37.76 19.21 -39.66
N LEU A 350 -36.64 19.35 -38.95
CA LEU A 350 -35.80 18.23 -38.52
C LEU A 350 -36.08 17.80 -37.08
N GLN A 351 -36.92 18.55 -36.33
CA GLN A 351 -37.23 18.22 -34.95
C GLN A 351 -38.24 17.06 -34.91
N ILE A 352 -37.79 15.91 -34.41
CA ILE A 352 -38.65 14.75 -34.17
C ILE A 352 -39.46 15.02 -32.90
N LYS A 353 -40.75 15.36 -33.05
CA LYS A 353 -41.66 15.51 -31.92
C LYS A 353 -42.09 14.13 -31.41
N ILE A 354 -41.91 13.89 -30.11
CA ILE A 354 -42.45 12.69 -29.45
C ILE A 354 -43.96 12.87 -29.39
N PHE A 355 -44.68 11.96 -30.06
CA PHE A 355 -46.13 11.93 -30.06
C PHE A 355 -46.62 11.08 -28.88
N GLU A 356 -47.31 11.70 -27.92
CA GLU A 356 -48.02 10.99 -26.85
C GLU A 356 -49.51 10.90 -27.21
N PRO A 357 -49.99 9.76 -27.73
CA PRO A 357 -51.41 9.62 -28.05
C PRO A 357 -52.25 9.57 -26.76
N SER A 358 -53.14 10.53 -26.58
CA SER A 358 -54.21 10.46 -25.58
C SER A 358 -55.46 9.83 -26.18
N PHE A 359 -55.91 8.71 -25.62
CA PHE A 359 -57.17 8.07 -26.02
C PHE A 359 -58.23 8.28 -24.95
N TYR A 360 -59.39 8.80 -25.35
CA TYR A 360 -60.56 8.92 -24.48
C TYR A 360 -61.69 8.01 -25.01
N LEU A 361 -62.32 7.27 -24.10
CA LEU A 361 -63.49 6.45 -24.39
C LEU A 361 -64.76 7.28 -24.17
N ILE A 362 -65.48 7.60 -25.25
CA ILE A 362 -66.82 8.20 -25.18
C ILE A 362 -67.79 7.21 -25.80
N GLY A 363 -68.45 6.40 -24.96
CA GLY A 363 -69.29 5.29 -25.39
C GLY A 363 -68.52 4.12 -26.03
N LYS A 364 -69.20 3.23 -26.77
CA LYS A 364 -68.58 2.07 -27.47
C LYS A 364 -67.71 2.46 -28.69
N ARG A 365 -67.18 3.68 -28.76
CA ARG A 365 -66.26 4.12 -29.81
C ARG A 365 -65.02 4.77 -29.18
N ILE A 366 -63.85 4.35 -29.64
CA ILE A 366 -62.58 5.01 -29.36
C ILE A 366 -62.46 6.15 -30.36
N ILE A 367 -62.23 7.37 -29.86
CA ILE A 367 -61.94 8.54 -30.69
C ILE A 367 -60.52 8.99 -30.31
N GLY A 368 -59.62 9.02 -31.29
CA GLY A 368 -58.30 9.64 -31.15
C GLY A 368 -58.37 11.10 -31.59
N PHE A 369 -57.73 12.00 -30.83
CA PHE A 369 -57.47 13.37 -31.25
C PHE A 369 -55.95 13.61 -31.35
N VAL A 370 -55.59 14.53 -32.25
CA VAL A 370 -54.22 14.97 -32.56
C VAL A 370 -53.82 16.13 -31.66
#